data_AF-A0A3C1YII7-F1
#
_entry.id   AF-A0A3C1YII7-F1
#
_cell.length_a   1.000
_cell.length_b   1.000
_cell.length_c   1.000
_cell.angle_alpha   90.00
_cell.angle_beta   90.00
_cell.angle_gamma   90.00
#
_symmetry.space_group_name_H-M   'P 1'
#
loop_
_entity.id
_entity.type
_entity.pdbx_description
1 polymer ?
#
loop_
_entity_poly.entity_id
_entity_poly.type
_entity_poly.pdbx_seq_one_letter_code
_entity_poly.pdbx_strand_id
1 'polypeptide(L)'
;EDEHEHHHHHHDGEECDDENCSCHHHHDHDADEVFQSVGIETPKKFDEAKLDSILKVLSESYDKGTVLRAKGVIQNPAGEWIEFDLTPGEYEIRKGAADVTGKIVVIGAGIHRKDIKELFEL
;
A
#
# COMPACT_ATOMS: atom_id res chain seq x y z
N GLU A 1 -5.02 52.72 -36.72
CA GLU A 1 -3.81 52.36 -37.47
C GLU A 1 -2.69 52.18 -36.45
N ASP A 2 -1.74 51.32 -36.78
CA ASP A 2 -0.83 50.52 -35.92
C ASP A 2 -1.38 49.15 -35.47
N GLU A 3 -1.25 48.24 -36.44
CA GLU A 3 -1.00 46.80 -36.34
C GLU A 3 0.01 46.50 -35.20
N HIS A 4 -0.06 45.37 -34.49
CA HIS A 4 0.65 44.17 -34.90
C HIS A 4 0.20 42.94 -34.11
N GLU A 5 0.05 41.85 -34.86
CA GLU A 5 -0.14 40.48 -34.43
C GLU A 5 1.10 39.95 -33.68
N HIS A 6 0.90 39.23 -32.57
CA HIS A 6 1.94 38.40 -31.95
C HIS A 6 1.52 36.94 -31.97
N HIS A 7 1.95 36.25 -33.03
CA HIS A 7 2.16 34.81 -33.06
C HIS A 7 3.42 34.42 -32.23
N HIS A 8 3.56 33.11 -31.99
CA HIS A 8 4.80 32.35 -31.66
C HIS A 8 5.06 32.10 -30.16
N HIS A 9 5.47 30.93 -29.65
CA HIS A 9 5.70 29.58 -30.18
C HIS A 9 5.80 28.61 -28.97
N HIS A 10 5.38 27.35 -29.14
CA HIS A 10 5.82 26.20 -28.32
C HIS A 10 7.35 26.08 -28.35
N HIS A 11 7.98 25.89 -27.20
CA HIS A 11 9.28 25.22 -27.02
C HIS A 11 9.19 24.51 -25.66
N ASP A 12 8.90 23.21 -25.59
CA ASP A 12 9.77 22.05 -25.85
C ASP A 12 11.04 22.06 -25.00
N GLY A 13 11.26 20.94 -24.30
CA GLY A 13 12.22 20.79 -23.21
C GLY A 13 13.65 21.14 -23.62
N GLU A 14 14.18 22.16 -22.96
CA GLU A 14 15.62 22.34 -22.87
C GLU A 14 16.13 21.49 -21.68
N GLU A 15 16.59 20.30 -22.02
CA GLU A 15 17.49 19.47 -21.24
C GLU A 15 18.73 20.33 -20.90
N CYS A 16 18.89 20.68 -19.62
CA CYS A 16 20.07 21.36 -19.12
C CYS A 16 21.22 20.34 -19.04
N ASP A 17 22.08 20.30 -20.06
CA ASP A 17 23.33 19.50 -20.11
C ASP A 17 24.46 20.18 -19.31
N ASP A 18 24.16 20.63 -18.09
CA ASP A 18 25.15 21.24 -17.20
C ASP A 18 25.49 20.29 -16.05
N GLU A 19 26.70 19.72 -16.10
CA GLU A 19 27.24 18.77 -15.11
C GLU A 19 27.47 19.40 -13.71
N ASN A 20 27.04 20.65 -13.49
CA ASN A 20 27.15 21.35 -12.21
C ASN A 20 25.92 22.23 -11.87
N CYS A 21 24.75 21.93 -12.43
CA CYS A 21 23.50 22.55 -12.02
C CYS A 21 22.89 21.78 -10.84
N SER A 22 23.06 22.31 -9.63
CA SER A 22 22.39 21.86 -8.39
C SER A 22 20.89 22.21 -8.35
N CYS A 23 20.16 22.00 -9.45
CA CYS A 23 18.71 22.13 -9.51
C CYS A 23 18.04 20.80 -9.15
N HIS A 24 18.40 20.25 -7.98
CA HIS A 24 17.69 19.17 -7.33
C HIS A 24 16.50 19.75 -6.56
N HIS A 25 15.38 19.92 -7.22
CA HIS A 25 14.08 19.85 -6.55
C HIS A 25 13.25 18.74 -7.20
N HIS A 26 13.77 17.51 -7.08
CA HIS A 26 12.90 16.39 -6.81
C HIS A 26 12.14 16.71 -5.53
N HIS A 27 10.82 16.78 -5.60
CA HIS A 27 9.93 16.11 -4.65
C HIS A 27 8.56 16.00 -5.30
N ASP A 28 8.39 14.87 -5.97
CA ASP A 28 7.11 14.18 -6.08
C ASP A 28 6.28 14.30 -4.79
N HIS A 29 5.01 14.67 -4.97
CA HIS A 29 3.84 14.16 -4.25
C HIS A 29 3.88 14.08 -2.70
N ASP A 30 3.37 15.11 -2.01
CA ASP A 30 2.93 15.07 -0.59
C ASP A 30 1.67 14.20 -0.36
N ALA A 31 1.56 13.04 -1.00
CA ALA A 31 0.57 12.01 -0.66
C ALA A 31 1.18 10.92 0.23
N ASP A 32 2.51 10.81 0.28
CA ASP A 32 3.26 9.83 1.06
C ASP A 32 3.32 10.14 2.58
N GLU A 33 2.94 11.35 3.01
CA GLU A 33 2.94 11.69 4.44
C GLU A 33 1.66 11.30 5.19
N VAL A 34 0.58 10.96 4.49
CA VAL A 34 -0.71 10.65 5.13
C VAL A 34 -0.95 9.14 5.28
N PHE A 35 -0.45 8.33 4.34
CA PHE A 35 -0.73 6.89 4.29
C PHE A 35 0.54 6.05 4.23
N GLN A 36 0.66 5.11 5.16
CA GLN A 36 1.71 4.10 5.19
C GLN A 36 1.27 2.80 4.51
N SER A 37 2.19 2.16 3.80
CA SER A 37 2.04 0.79 3.30
C SER A 37 2.98 -0.17 4.03
N VAL A 38 2.42 -1.25 4.57
CA VAL A 38 3.13 -2.28 5.34
C VAL A 38 3.01 -3.60 4.60
N GLY A 39 4.07 -3.96 3.88
CA GLY A 39 4.23 -5.27 3.25
C GLY A 39 5.00 -6.25 4.14
N ILE A 40 4.47 -7.44 4.36
CA ILE A 40 5.07 -8.52 5.16
C ILE A 40 5.02 -9.82 4.38
N GLU A 41 6.17 -10.48 4.24
CA GLU A 41 6.27 -11.84 3.71
C GLU A 41 6.48 -12.81 4.87
N THR A 42 5.76 -13.93 4.86
CA THR A 42 5.82 -14.90 5.96
C THR A 42 5.53 -16.33 5.49
N PRO A 43 6.34 -17.32 5.94
CA PRO A 43 6.03 -18.74 5.77
C PRO A 43 5.02 -19.25 6.81
N LYS A 44 4.57 -18.39 7.74
CA LYS A 44 3.65 -18.77 8.81
C LYS A 44 2.29 -19.12 8.22
N LYS A 45 1.72 -20.22 8.72
CA LYS A 45 0.36 -20.64 8.39
C LYS A 45 -0.63 -19.99 9.35
N PHE A 46 -1.80 -19.66 8.83
CA PHE A 46 -2.85 -18.98 9.59
C PHE A 46 -4.14 -19.78 9.55
N ASP A 47 -4.71 -20.05 10.73
CA ASP A 47 -6.07 -20.58 10.83
C ASP A 47 -7.08 -19.53 10.35
N GLU A 48 -8.08 -19.97 9.59
CA GLU A 48 -9.11 -19.08 9.03
C GLU A 48 -9.86 -18.29 10.12
N ALA A 49 -10.20 -18.94 11.25
CA ALA A 49 -10.86 -18.27 12.37
C ALA A 49 -10.01 -17.15 13.01
N LYS A 50 -8.68 -17.33 12.98
CA LYS A 50 -7.73 -16.36 13.52
C LYS A 50 -7.53 -15.19 12.55
N LEU A 51 -7.42 -15.49 11.26
CA LEU A 51 -7.42 -14.47 10.21
C LEU A 51 -8.69 -13.64 10.27
N ASP A 52 -9.85 -14.26 10.37
CA ASP A 52 -11.16 -13.59 10.50
C ASP A 52 -11.18 -12.62 11.69
N SER A 53 -10.70 -13.06 12.85
CA SER A 53 -10.59 -12.21 14.04
C SER A 53 -9.67 -10.99 13.82
N ILE A 54 -8.52 -11.18 13.15
CA ILE A 54 -7.60 -10.09 12.82
C ILE A 54 -8.25 -9.11 11.84
N LEU A 55 -8.88 -9.61 10.77
CA LEU A 55 -9.53 -8.79 9.77
C LEU A 55 -10.67 -7.97 10.36
N LYS A 56 -11.48 -8.57 11.24
CA LYS A 56 -12.54 -7.86 11.94
C LYS A 56 -12.02 -6.69 12.78
N VAL A 57 -10.93 -6.88 13.52
CA VAL A 57 -10.28 -5.80 14.29
C VAL A 57 -9.80 -4.69 13.34
N LEU A 58 -9.17 -5.05 12.22
CA LEU A 58 -8.70 -4.08 11.22
C LEU A 58 -9.85 -3.33 10.54
N SER A 59 -11.02 -3.94 10.36
CA SER A 59 -12.18 -3.30 9.71
C SER A 59 -13.01 -2.42 10.65
N GLU A 60 -13.06 -2.72 11.95
CA GLU A 60 -13.97 -2.08 12.91
C GLU A 60 -13.29 -1.18 13.94
N SER A 61 -12.17 -1.61 14.54
CA SER A 61 -11.65 -1.02 15.79
C SER A 61 -10.15 -1.21 15.96
N TYR A 62 -9.38 -0.78 14.96
CA TYR A 62 -7.92 -0.79 15.07
C TYR A 62 -7.45 0.44 15.86
N ASP A 63 -6.98 0.26 17.09
CA ASP A 63 -6.59 1.38 17.97
C ASP A 63 -5.26 2.05 17.58
N LYS A 64 -4.45 1.40 16.73
CA LYS A 64 -3.08 1.81 16.39
C LYS A 64 -2.98 2.46 15.00
N GLY A 65 -4.05 3.13 14.59
CA GLY A 65 -4.17 3.84 13.31
C GLY A 65 -5.45 3.48 12.56
N THR A 66 -5.59 3.96 11.33
CA THR A 66 -6.75 3.68 10.48
C THR A 66 -6.34 2.81 9.32
N VAL A 67 -6.93 1.62 9.18
CA VAL A 67 -6.70 0.78 8.01
C VAL A 67 -7.68 1.14 6.90
N LEU A 68 -7.13 1.42 5.71
CA LEU A 68 -7.88 1.71 4.51
C LEU A 68 -8.00 0.51 3.58
N ARG A 69 -6.98 -0.35 3.57
CA ARG A 69 -7.04 -1.62 2.86
C ARG A 69 -6.11 -2.63 3.48
N ALA A 70 -6.52 -3.87 3.55
CA ALA A 70 -5.59 -4.97 3.79
C ALA A 70 -5.83 -6.08 2.76
N LYS A 71 -4.75 -6.64 2.24
CA LYS A 71 -4.78 -7.75 1.30
C LYS A 71 -3.75 -8.77 1.67
N GLY A 72 -3.99 -10.02 1.33
CA GLY A 72 -2.94 -11.00 1.41
C GLY A 72 -3.29 -12.32 0.78
N VAL A 73 -2.24 -13.07 0.49
CA VAL A 73 -2.26 -14.49 0.15
C VAL A 73 -1.55 -15.19 1.30
N ILE A 74 -2.19 -16.13 1.97
CA ILE A 74 -1.57 -16.91 3.05
C ILE A 74 -1.99 -18.38 2.95
N GLN A 75 -1.20 -19.26 3.56
CA GLN A 75 -1.53 -20.67 3.60
C GLN A 75 -2.18 -21.04 4.93
N ASN A 76 -3.24 -21.85 4.90
CA ASN A 76 -3.84 -22.40 6.12
C ASN A 76 -3.05 -23.67 6.59
N PRO A 77 -3.29 -24.17 7.81
CA PRO A 77 -2.64 -25.39 8.30
C PRO A 77 -2.87 -26.64 7.44
N ALA A 78 -4.01 -26.70 6.73
CA ALA A 78 -4.34 -27.77 5.79
C ALA A 78 -3.53 -27.70 4.48
N GLY A 79 -2.78 -26.62 4.23
CA GLY A 79 -1.97 -26.43 3.03
C GLY A 79 -2.73 -25.74 1.88
N GLU A 80 -3.98 -25.36 2.10
CA GLU A 80 -4.75 -24.56 1.13
C GLU A 80 -4.32 -23.10 1.19
N TRP A 81 -4.32 -22.46 0.02
CA TRP A 81 -4.05 -21.05 -0.10
C TRP A 81 -5.35 -20.26 -0.01
N ILE A 82 -5.33 -19.24 0.82
CA ILE A 82 -6.44 -18.33 1.02
C ILE A 82 -6.00 -16.91 0.73
N GLU A 83 -6.89 -16.19 0.10
CA GLU A 83 -6.76 -14.77 -0.20
C GLU A 83 -7.74 -14.00 0.66
N PHE A 84 -7.31 -12.84 1.15
CA PHE A 84 -8.20 -11.91 1.80
C PHE A 84 -8.08 -10.52 1.19
N ASP A 85 -9.18 -9.79 1.20
CA ASP A 85 -9.27 -8.37 0.87
C ASP A 85 -10.17 -7.71 1.91
N LEU A 86 -9.71 -6.60 2.45
CA LEU A 86 -10.40 -5.84 3.49
C LEU A 86 -10.39 -4.38 3.08
N THR A 87 -11.54 -3.75 3.27
CA THR A 87 -11.74 -2.29 3.22
C THR A 87 -12.41 -1.84 4.54
N PRO A 88 -12.53 -0.54 4.82
CA PRO A 88 -13.15 -0.10 6.06
C PRO A 88 -14.60 -0.59 6.14
N GLY A 89 -14.94 -1.30 7.22
CA GLY A 89 -16.28 -1.85 7.45
C GLY A 89 -16.61 -3.18 6.78
N GLU A 90 -15.78 -3.71 5.87
CA GLU A 90 -16.04 -5.01 5.23
C GLU A 90 -14.76 -5.77 4.87
N TYR A 91 -14.83 -7.11 4.86
CA TYR A 91 -13.74 -7.95 4.38
C TYR A 91 -14.28 -9.25 3.76
N GLU A 92 -13.48 -9.83 2.88
CA GLU A 92 -13.74 -11.10 2.21
C GLU A 92 -12.54 -12.02 2.37
N ILE A 93 -12.82 -13.30 2.64
CA ILE A 93 -11.83 -14.39 2.61
C ILE A 93 -12.29 -15.37 1.55
N ARG A 94 -11.38 -15.74 0.63
CA ARG A 94 -11.65 -16.67 -0.47
C ARG A 94 -10.51 -17.66 -0.63
N LYS A 95 -10.76 -18.77 -1.31
CA LYS A 95 -9.69 -19.67 -1.75
C LYS A 95 -8.85 -18.95 -2.81
N GLY A 96 -7.55 -18.93 -2.60
CA GLY A 96 -6.57 -18.26 -3.47
C GLY A 96 -5.81 -19.25 -4.35
N ALA A 97 -5.02 -18.69 -5.27
CA ALA A 97 -4.07 -19.48 -6.04
C ALA A 97 -2.89 -19.93 -5.17
N ALA A 98 -2.27 -21.05 -5.54
CA ALA A 98 -1.05 -21.49 -4.87
C ALA A 98 0.10 -20.50 -5.12
N ASP A 99 0.77 -20.07 -4.05
CA ASP A 99 1.95 -19.20 -4.11
C ASP A 99 3.15 -19.92 -3.47
N VAL A 100 4.30 -19.26 -3.42
CA VAL A 100 5.54 -19.76 -2.80
C VAL A 100 5.63 -19.40 -1.32
N THR A 101 5.06 -18.26 -0.92
CA THR A 101 5.09 -17.77 0.47
C THR A 101 3.89 -16.87 0.76
N GLY A 102 3.52 -16.75 2.04
CA GLY A 102 2.47 -15.84 2.46
C GLY A 102 2.93 -14.39 2.29
N LYS A 103 2.03 -13.53 1.79
CA LYS A 103 2.25 -12.11 1.56
C LYS A 103 1.05 -11.34 2.12
N ILE A 104 1.32 -10.34 2.94
CA ILE A 104 0.33 -9.47 3.56
C ILE A 104 0.71 -8.03 3.25
N VAL A 105 -0.25 -7.24 2.79
CA VAL A 105 -0.10 -5.81 2.52
C VAL A 105 -1.21 -5.08 3.25
N VAL A 106 -0.84 -4.17 4.16
CA VAL A 106 -1.78 -3.30 4.88
C VAL A 106 -1.48 -1.85 4.55
N ILE A 107 -2.49 -1.10 4.16
CA ILE A 107 -2.41 0.32 3.82
C ILE A 107 -3.32 1.08 4.77
N GLY A 108 -2.81 2.15 5.37
CA GLY A 108 -3.55 2.92 6.36
C GLY A 108 -2.85 4.20 6.77
N ALA A 109 -3.48 4.98 7.64
CA ALA A 109 -2.92 6.21 8.21
C ALA A 109 -2.57 5.99 9.69
N GLY A 110 -1.39 6.45 10.12
CA GLY A 110 -0.91 6.30 11.49
C GLY A 110 -0.57 4.85 11.88
N ILE A 111 -0.46 3.94 10.92
CA ILE A 111 -0.13 2.53 11.16
C ILE A 111 1.38 2.31 11.15
N HIS A 112 1.87 1.36 11.96
CA HIS A 112 3.30 1.02 12.01
C HIS A 112 3.53 -0.45 11.68
N ARG A 113 4.61 -0.73 10.95
CA ARG A 113 5.03 -2.10 10.58
C ARG A 113 5.10 -3.05 11.78
N LYS A 114 5.59 -2.57 12.93
CA LYS A 114 5.74 -3.38 14.14
C LYS A 114 4.38 -3.82 14.68
N ASP A 115 3.43 -2.89 14.79
CA ASP A 115 2.09 -3.17 15.29
C ASP A 115 1.31 -4.14 14.40
N ILE A 116 1.43 -3.98 13.08
CA ILE A 116 0.85 -4.92 12.11
C ILE A 116 1.49 -6.30 12.26
N LYS A 117 2.82 -6.39 12.36
CA LYS A 117 3.48 -7.68 12.60
C LYS A 117 3.00 -8.34 13.89
N GLU A 118 2.93 -7.59 14.99
CA GLU A 118 2.42 -8.10 16.27
C GLU A 118 0.98 -8.60 16.17
N LEU A 119 0.10 -7.90 15.44
CA LEU A 119 -1.29 -8.32 15.22
C LEU A 119 -1.39 -9.64 14.44
N PHE A 120 -0.53 -9.83 13.43
CA PHE A 120 -0.43 -11.10 12.70
C PHE A 120 0.48 -12.13 13.40
N GLU A 121 1.00 -11.80 14.60
CA GLU A 121 1.94 -12.61 15.38
C GLU A 121 3.18 -13.04 14.58
N LEU A 122 3.79 -12.09 13.89
CA LEU A 122 4.98 -12.23 13.02
C LEU A 122 6.23 -11.56 13.59
#